data_AF-A0A7S3H621-F1
#
_entry.id   AF-A0A7S3H621-F1
#
_cell.length_a   1.000
_cell.length_b   1.000
_cell.length_c   1.000
_cell.angle_alpha   90.00
_cell.angle_beta   90.00
_cell.angle_gamma   90.00
#
_symmetry.space_group_name_H-M   'P 1'
#
loop_
_entity.id
_entity.type
_entity.pdbx_description
1 polymer ?
#
loop_
_entity_poly.entity_id
_entity_poly.type
_entity_poly.pdbx_seq_one_letter_code
_entity_poly.pdbx_strand_id
1 'polypeptide(L)'
;FEADSGLFIPAASRLRDTAWATQTCTLGWSVQGIWPPQKDGTECTACDCNLFRGEDGVIIASGDNYGRIRLFRYPSTSAFAASKLYWASANPITRIRFGSGDSALISITGVSKSIMQWRHKRDREEGVAFDVLDRRGKLEEDEEDVTTLFGISDALSLIAAEAATDMSHL
;
A
#
# COMPACT_ATOMS: atom_id res chain seq x y z
N PHE A 1 1.51 -30.19 -15.20
CA PHE A 1 1.72 -30.87 -16.48
C PHE A 1 2.70 -30.06 -17.29
N GLU A 2 3.57 -30.70 -18.05
CA GLU A 2 4.40 -30.04 -19.06
C GLU A 2 3.52 -29.60 -20.23
N ALA A 3 3.71 -28.36 -20.72
CA ALA A 3 2.82 -27.76 -21.70
C ALA A 3 2.86 -28.47 -23.07
N ASP A 4 4.06 -28.86 -23.51
CA ASP A 4 4.27 -29.43 -24.84
C ASP A 4 3.81 -30.89 -24.92
N SER A 5 4.09 -31.68 -23.88
CA SER A 5 3.82 -33.11 -23.85
C SER A 5 2.50 -33.46 -23.18
N GLY A 6 1.92 -32.55 -22.38
CA GLY A 6 0.75 -32.82 -21.55
C GLY A 6 1.02 -33.86 -20.45
N LEU A 7 2.28 -34.19 -20.16
CA LEU A 7 2.64 -35.19 -19.14
C LEU A 7 2.67 -34.58 -17.74
N PHE A 8 2.24 -35.36 -16.75
CA PHE A 8 2.33 -34.97 -15.35
C PHE A 8 3.79 -34.98 -14.89
N ILE A 9 4.19 -33.98 -14.09
CA ILE A 9 5.53 -33.90 -13.52
C ILE A 9 5.41 -34.36 -12.05
N PRO A 10 5.80 -35.61 -11.72
CA PRO A 10 5.53 -36.17 -10.40
C PRO A 10 6.45 -35.67 -9.29
N ALA A 11 7.65 -35.22 -9.63
CA ALA A 11 8.63 -34.74 -8.66
C ALA A 11 8.63 -33.20 -8.61
N ALA A 12 8.10 -32.64 -7.52
CA ALA A 12 8.08 -31.19 -7.30
C ALA A 12 9.48 -30.57 -7.28
N SER A 13 10.51 -31.34 -6.88
CA SER A 13 11.92 -30.90 -6.90
C SER A 13 12.40 -30.49 -8.30
N ARG A 14 11.82 -31.02 -9.38
CA ARG A 14 12.15 -30.64 -10.76
C ARG A 14 11.71 -29.22 -11.11
N LEU A 15 10.76 -28.66 -10.35
CA LEU A 15 10.17 -27.33 -10.59
C LEU A 15 10.64 -26.27 -9.60
N ARG A 16 11.50 -26.63 -8.63
CA ARG A 16 11.97 -25.71 -7.58
C ARG A 16 12.75 -24.54 -8.16
N ASP A 17 13.65 -24.84 -9.09
CA ASP A 17 14.63 -23.88 -9.64
C ASP A 17 14.17 -23.34 -11.02
N THR A 18 12.89 -23.52 -11.37
CA THR A 18 12.31 -23.05 -12.62
C THR A 18 12.04 -21.55 -12.57
N ALA A 19 12.55 -20.82 -13.56
CA ALA A 19 12.21 -19.41 -13.77
C ALA A 19 10.82 -19.29 -14.40
N TRP A 20 9.84 -18.85 -13.60
CA TRP A 20 8.47 -18.66 -14.07
C TRP A 20 8.32 -17.35 -14.86
N ALA A 21 7.51 -17.39 -15.92
CA ALA A 21 7.22 -16.19 -16.71
C ALA A 21 6.39 -15.15 -15.94
N THR A 22 5.48 -15.60 -15.07
CA THR A 22 4.59 -14.76 -14.28
C THR A 22 4.37 -15.37 -12.90
N GLN A 23 4.16 -14.54 -11.87
CA GLN A 23 3.84 -15.00 -10.52
C GLN A 23 2.46 -14.46 -10.10
N THR A 24 1.41 -15.14 -10.57
CA THR A 24 0.01 -14.80 -10.27
C THR A 24 -0.63 -15.72 -9.24
N CYS A 25 0.09 -16.76 -8.82
CA CYS A 25 -0.35 -17.71 -7.80
C CYS A 25 -0.05 -17.14 -6.41
N THR A 26 -1.08 -17.01 -5.58
CA THR A 26 -0.95 -16.56 -4.18
C THR A 26 -0.23 -17.59 -3.31
N LEU A 27 -0.14 -18.84 -3.79
CA LEU A 27 0.57 -19.94 -3.15
C LEU A 27 1.87 -20.19 -3.89
N GLY A 28 2.99 -19.79 -3.28
CA GLY A 28 4.33 -20.03 -3.81
C GLY A 28 5.40 -19.57 -2.82
N TRP A 29 6.57 -20.22 -2.85
CA TRP A 29 7.64 -19.93 -1.90
C TRP A 29 8.10 -18.47 -1.95
N SER A 30 8.20 -17.89 -3.14
CA SER A 30 8.65 -16.50 -3.34
C SER A 30 7.62 -15.44 -2.93
N VAL A 31 6.38 -15.83 -2.63
CA VAL A 31 5.29 -14.91 -2.29
C VAL A 31 4.61 -15.26 -0.97
N GLN A 32 5.09 -16.25 -0.22
CA GLN A 32 4.47 -16.68 1.04
C GLN A 32 4.29 -15.53 2.05
N GLY A 33 5.17 -14.53 2.03
CA GLY A 33 5.09 -13.36 2.92
C GLY A 33 3.95 -12.39 2.62
N ILE A 34 3.16 -12.60 1.55
CA ILE A 34 1.94 -11.81 1.32
C ILE A 34 0.80 -12.22 2.26
N TRP A 35 0.91 -13.40 2.89
CA TRP A 35 -0.08 -13.91 3.83
C TRP A 35 0.18 -13.34 5.23
N PRO A 36 -0.86 -12.86 5.93
CA PRO A 36 -0.69 -12.28 7.25
C PRO A 36 -0.19 -13.33 8.26
N PRO A 37 0.65 -12.92 9.24
CA PRO A 37 1.14 -13.84 10.27
C PRO A 37 0.03 -14.29 11.22
N GLN A 38 -0.98 -13.44 11.44
CA GLN A 38 -2.15 -13.74 12.26
C GLN A 38 -3.34 -14.15 11.40
N LYS A 39 -4.12 -15.11 11.90
CA LYS A 39 -5.40 -15.51 11.31
C LYS A 39 -6.49 -14.52 11.72
N ASP A 40 -6.43 -13.32 11.16
CA ASP A 40 -7.42 -12.25 11.39
C ASP A 40 -8.64 -12.34 10.44
N GLY A 41 -8.68 -13.36 9.56
CA GLY A 41 -9.71 -13.53 8.54
C GLY A 41 -9.35 -12.91 7.19
N THR A 42 -8.18 -12.27 7.07
CA THR A 42 -7.68 -11.77 5.78
C THR A 42 -7.27 -12.95 4.89
N GLU A 43 -7.85 -13.00 3.70
CA GLU A 43 -7.51 -13.97 2.66
C GLU A 43 -6.88 -13.26 1.48
N CYS A 44 -5.69 -13.71 1.05
CA CYS A 44 -5.08 -13.22 -0.18
C CYS A 44 -5.75 -13.91 -1.37
N THR A 45 -6.51 -13.14 -2.15
CA THR A 45 -7.35 -13.63 -3.24
C THR A 45 -6.68 -13.52 -4.60
N ALA A 46 -5.76 -12.57 -4.77
CA ALA A 46 -5.04 -12.36 -6.01
C ALA A 46 -3.64 -11.80 -5.75
N CYS A 47 -2.68 -12.15 -6.60
CA CYS A 47 -1.40 -11.46 -6.64
C CYS A 47 -0.88 -11.34 -8.07
N ASP A 48 0.08 -10.44 -8.26
CA ASP A 48 0.91 -10.38 -9.46
C ASP A 48 2.28 -9.80 -9.10
N CYS A 49 3.30 -10.15 -9.89
CA CYS A 49 4.66 -9.63 -9.73
C CYS A 49 5.16 -9.10 -11.06
N ASN A 50 5.84 -7.95 -11.05
CA ASN A 50 6.46 -7.36 -12.24
C ASN A 50 7.80 -8.05 -12.60
N LEU A 51 7.77 -9.38 -12.78
CA LEU A 51 8.95 -10.23 -13.02
C LEU A 51 9.74 -9.86 -14.28
N PHE A 52 9.13 -9.17 -15.23
CA PHE A 52 9.81 -8.69 -16.45
C PHE A 52 11.00 -7.75 -16.13
N ARG A 53 11.12 -7.24 -14.90
CA ARG A 53 12.27 -6.43 -14.46
C ARG A 53 13.54 -7.23 -14.15
N GLY A 54 13.47 -8.57 -14.05
CA GLY A 54 14.61 -9.39 -13.64
C GLY A 54 14.82 -9.35 -12.12
N GLU A 55 16.06 -9.18 -11.66
CA GLU A 55 16.40 -9.28 -10.23
C GLU A 55 16.13 -7.98 -9.44
N ASP A 56 16.19 -6.82 -10.10
CA ASP A 56 16.14 -5.52 -9.44
C ASP A 56 14.80 -4.78 -9.54
N GLY A 57 14.29 -4.40 -8.38
CA GLY A 57 13.07 -3.58 -8.27
C GLY A 57 11.79 -4.35 -8.58
N VAL A 58 11.81 -5.67 -8.45
CA VAL A 58 10.58 -6.48 -8.50
C VAL A 58 9.78 -6.27 -7.22
N ILE A 59 8.49 -6.04 -7.41
CA ILE A 59 7.49 -5.89 -6.37
C ILE A 59 6.35 -6.87 -6.60
N ILE A 60 5.70 -7.21 -5.50
CA ILE A 60 4.50 -8.05 -5.47
C ILE A 60 3.34 -7.13 -5.15
N ALA A 61 2.31 -7.16 -5.98
CA ALA A 61 1.03 -6.61 -5.64
C ALA A 61 0.10 -7.74 -5.21
N SER A 62 -0.47 -7.65 -4.01
CA SER A 62 -1.50 -8.57 -3.55
C SER A 62 -2.81 -7.85 -3.30
N GLY A 63 -3.92 -8.52 -3.60
CA GLY A 63 -5.27 -8.12 -3.23
C GLY A 63 -5.84 -9.09 -2.19
N ASP A 64 -6.69 -8.58 -1.32
CA ASP A 64 -7.38 -9.38 -0.31
C ASP A 64 -8.92 -9.33 -0.41
N ASN A 65 -9.56 -10.16 0.42
CA ASN A 65 -11.01 -10.25 0.57
C ASN A 65 -11.66 -8.99 1.17
N TYR A 66 -10.90 -8.08 1.77
CA TYR A 66 -11.40 -6.79 2.28
C TYR A 66 -11.29 -5.65 1.26
N GLY A 67 -10.82 -5.93 0.04
CA GLY A 67 -10.66 -4.91 -1.00
C GLY A 67 -9.42 -4.04 -0.84
N ARG A 68 -8.40 -4.54 -0.14
CA ARG A 68 -7.14 -3.83 0.09
C ARG A 68 -6.06 -4.36 -0.84
N ILE A 69 -5.19 -3.46 -1.31
CA ILE A 69 -4.00 -3.78 -2.09
C ILE A 69 -2.79 -3.60 -1.21
N ARG A 70 -1.90 -4.60 -1.16
CA ARG A 70 -0.59 -4.51 -0.50
C ARG A 70 0.53 -4.65 -1.52
N LEU A 71 1.54 -3.79 -1.40
CA LEU A 71 2.76 -3.87 -2.20
C LEU A 71 3.92 -4.36 -1.32
N PHE A 72 4.59 -5.43 -1.75
CA PHE A 72 5.76 -6.02 -1.09
C PHE A 72 6.97 -6.02 -2.01
N ARG A 73 8.17 -6.14 -1.45
CA ARG A 73 9.38 -6.44 -2.21
C ARG A 73 9.41 -7.92 -2.58
N TYR A 74 9.80 -8.23 -3.82
CA TYR A 74 10.01 -9.62 -4.26
C TYR A 74 11.47 -10.04 -4.07
N PRO A 75 11.75 -11.30 -3.69
CA PRO A 75 10.80 -12.27 -3.15
C PRO A 75 10.35 -11.88 -1.74
N SER A 76 9.11 -12.20 -1.39
CA SER A 76 8.56 -12.00 -0.04
C SER A 76 8.37 -13.34 0.64
N THR A 77 9.28 -13.69 1.54
CA THR A 77 9.31 -14.97 2.26
C THR A 77 8.96 -14.86 3.75
N SER A 78 9.05 -13.67 4.32
CA SER A 78 8.76 -13.44 5.74
C SER A 78 7.28 -13.14 5.96
N ALA A 79 6.66 -13.77 6.95
CA ALA A 79 5.29 -13.44 7.37
C ALA A 79 5.16 -12.00 7.91
N PHE A 80 6.27 -11.37 8.30
CA PHE A 80 6.33 -9.98 8.75
C PHE A 80 6.91 -9.04 7.70
N ALA A 81 6.83 -9.41 6.41
CA ALA A 81 7.34 -8.57 5.34
C ALA A 81 6.66 -7.19 5.34
N ALA A 82 7.47 -6.14 5.31
CA ALA A 82 6.96 -4.78 5.21
C ALA A 82 6.18 -4.60 3.90
N SER A 83 5.04 -3.91 3.99
CA SER A 83 4.22 -3.59 2.83
C SER A 83 3.64 -2.20 2.88
N LYS A 84 3.40 -1.62 1.70
CA LYS A 84 2.57 -0.42 1.56
C LYS A 84 1.12 -0.88 1.34
N LEU A 85 0.20 -0.39 2.16
CA LEU A 85 -1.23 -0.73 2.12
C LEU A 85 -2.03 0.39 1.43
N TYR A 86 -2.93 0.00 0.53
CA TYR A 86 -3.84 0.90 -0.16
C TYR A 86 -5.26 0.34 -0.13
N TRP A 87 -6.25 1.23 0.00
CA TRP A 87 -7.65 0.84 -0.04
C TRP A 87 -8.20 0.98 -1.45
N ALA A 88 -8.64 -0.12 -2.06
CA ALA A 88 -9.18 -0.12 -3.42
C ALA A 88 -10.70 -0.15 -3.46
N SER A 89 -11.31 -0.94 -2.58
CA SER A 89 -12.75 -1.17 -2.57
C SER A 89 -13.22 -1.68 -1.21
N ALA A 90 -14.53 -1.72 -1.00
CA ALA A 90 -15.15 -2.45 0.11
C ALA A 90 -15.44 -3.93 -0.23
N ASN A 91 -15.20 -4.34 -1.48
CA ASN A 91 -15.44 -5.69 -1.95
C ASN A 91 -14.12 -6.44 -2.21
N PRO A 92 -14.12 -7.79 -2.14
CA PRO A 92 -12.96 -8.60 -2.47
C PRO A 92 -12.34 -8.25 -3.83
N ILE A 93 -11.02 -8.10 -3.85
CA ILE A 93 -10.27 -8.01 -5.10
C ILE A 93 -10.23 -9.42 -5.70
N THR A 94 -10.68 -9.57 -6.94
CA THR A 94 -10.69 -10.87 -7.62
C THR A 94 -9.51 -11.04 -8.57
N ARG A 95 -8.93 -9.93 -9.03
CA ARG A 95 -7.76 -9.93 -9.90
C ARG A 95 -6.95 -8.67 -9.72
N ILE A 96 -5.63 -8.82 -9.76
CA ILE A 96 -4.67 -7.72 -9.81
C ILE A 96 -3.63 -8.04 -10.89
N ARG A 97 -3.25 -7.07 -11.72
CA ARG A 97 -2.23 -7.23 -12.77
C ARG A 97 -1.43 -5.96 -13.00
N PHE A 98 -0.11 -6.10 -13.12
CA PHE A 98 0.73 -5.07 -13.68
C PHE A 98 0.49 -4.94 -15.19
N GLY A 99 0.43 -3.71 -15.65
CA GLY A 99 0.30 -3.35 -17.06
C GLY A 99 1.41 -2.37 -17.47
N SER A 100 1.61 -2.23 -18.78
CA SER A 100 2.47 -1.19 -19.37
C SER A 100 3.87 -1.13 -18.74
N GLY A 101 4.51 -2.30 -18.58
CA GLY A 101 5.87 -2.40 -18.03
C GLY A 101 5.99 -1.92 -16.59
N ASP A 102 4.99 -2.21 -15.74
CA ASP A 102 4.78 -1.79 -14.34
C ASP A 102 4.35 -0.35 -14.09
N SER A 103 4.17 0.47 -15.11
CA SER A 103 3.73 1.86 -14.89
C SER A 103 2.29 1.96 -14.35
N ALA A 104 1.47 0.93 -14.65
CA ALA A 104 0.11 0.81 -14.19
C ALA A 104 -0.11 -0.51 -13.45
N LEU A 105 -0.96 -0.47 -12.44
CA LEU A 105 -1.52 -1.64 -11.78
C LEU A 105 -3.04 -1.59 -11.95
N ILE A 106 -3.64 -2.70 -12.33
CA ILE A 106 -5.09 -2.81 -12.51
C ILE A 106 -5.62 -3.77 -11.46
N SER A 107 -6.64 -3.36 -10.71
CA SER A 107 -7.39 -4.22 -9.80
C SER A 107 -8.85 -4.32 -10.23
N ILE A 108 -9.41 -5.52 -10.11
CA ILE A 108 -10.81 -5.80 -10.45
C ILE A 108 -11.51 -6.33 -9.22
N THR A 109 -12.75 -5.89 -9.03
CA THR A 109 -13.64 -6.33 -7.96
C THR A 109 -14.86 -7.01 -8.58
N GLY A 110 -15.06 -8.29 -8.25
CA GLY A 110 -16.10 -9.09 -8.89
C GLY A 110 -17.52 -8.61 -8.58
N VAL A 111 -17.79 -8.30 -7.31
CA VAL A 111 -19.14 -7.94 -6.82
C VAL A 111 -19.54 -6.52 -7.26
N SER A 112 -18.63 -5.56 -7.12
CA SER A 112 -18.87 -4.16 -7.53
C SER A 112 -18.74 -3.92 -9.04
N LYS A 113 -18.27 -4.91 -9.81
CA LYS A 113 -18.00 -4.79 -11.26
C LYS A 113 -17.12 -3.59 -11.61
N SER A 114 -16.27 -3.17 -10.67
CA SER A 114 -15.42 -2.00 -10.83
C SER A 114 -14.00 -2.41 -11.19
N ILE A 115 -13.38 -1.61 -12.05
CA ILE A 115 -11.98 -1.71 -12.43
C ILE A 115 -11.29 -0.45 -11.93
N MET A 116 -10.23 -0.60 -11.15
CA MET A 116 -9.43 0.52 -10.66
C MET A 116 -8.05 0.46 -11.30
N GLN A 117 -7.59 1.62 -11.78
CA GLN A 117 -6.25 1.78 -12.33
C GLN A 117 -5.41 2.64 -11.39
N TRP A 118 -4.25 2.11 -11.04
CA TRP A 118 -3.29 2.74 -10.14
C TRP A 118 -2.05 3.12 -10.93
N ARG A 119 -1.52 4.31 -10.67
CA ARG A 119 -0.20 4.70 -11.18
C ARG A 119 0.86 4.21 -10.20
N HIS A 120 1.70 3.30 -10.65
CA HIS A 120 2.84 2.84 -9.88
C HIS A 120 3.98 3.85 -10.04
N LYS A 121 4.21 4.65 -9.02
CA LYS A 121 5.34 5.58 -8.93
C LYS A 121 6.49 4.89 -8.20
N ARG A 122 7.68 4.99 -8.78
CA ARG A 122 8.90 4.50 -8.14
C ARG A 122 9.57 5.64 -7.41
N ASP A 123 10.02 5.34 -6.20
CA ASP A 123 10.85 6.23 -5.41
C ASP A 123 12.23 6.25 -6.07
N ARG A 124 12.58 7.31 -6.80
CA ARG A 124 13.97 7.56 -7.24
C ARG A 124 14.76 8.05 -6.02
N GLU A 125 16.02 7.65 -5.87
CA GLU A 125 16.86 8.00 -4.70
C GLU A 125 16.85 9.51 -4.37
N GLU A 126 16.78 10.39 -5.36
CA GLU A 126 16.70 11.85 -5.16
C GLU A 126 15.30 12.36 -4.73
N GLY A 127 14.24 11.60 -4.95
CA GLY A 127 12.84 11.99 -4.66
C GLY A 127 12.32 11.53 -3.30
N VAL A 128 13.01 10.61 -2.62
CA VAL A 128 12.56 10.06 -1.32
C VAL A 128 12.60 11.12 -0.22
N ALA A 129 13.61 12.00 -0.26
CA ALA A 129 13.71 13.12 0.67
C ALA A 129 12.53 14.10 0.52
N PHE A 130 12.04 14.30 -0.70
CA PHE A 130 10.95 15.23 -1.00
C PHE A 130 9.56 14.66 -0.65
N ASP A 131 9.30 13.38 -0.95
CA ASP A 131 7.98 12.75 -0.71
C ASP A 131 7.73 12.49 0.79
N VAL A 132 8.78 12.29 1.59
CA VAL A 132 8.67 12.21 3.07
C VAL A 132 8.32 13.58 3.67
N LEU A 133 8.84 14.67 3.12
CA LEU A 133 8.51 16.03 3.55
C LEU A 133 7.08 16.41 3.18
N ASP A 134 6.57 16.04 2.00
CA ASP A 134 5.18 16.32 1.60
C ASP A 134 4.16 15.50 2.41
N ARG A 135 4.47 14.24 2.75
CA ARG A 135 3.59 13.41 3.60
C ARG A 135 3.59 13.78 5.08
N ARG A 136 4.64 14.42 5.58
CA ARG A 136 4.65 15.04 6.93
C ARG A 136 4.20 16.51 6.91
N GLY A 137 4.29 17.17 5.77
CA GLY A 137 3.97 18.58 5.57
C GLY A 137 2.53 18.80 5.12
N LYS A 138 1.57 18.28 5.90
CA LYS A 138 0.17 18.77 5.90
C LYS A 138 -0.54 18.36 7.19
N LEU A 139 0.13 18.61 8.31
CA LEU A 139 -0.55 18.94 9.56
C LEU A 139 -0.17 20.39 9.81
N GLU A 140 -0.86 21.31 9.14
CA GLU A 140 -1.07 22.61 9.75
C GLU A 140 -2.00 22.30 10.94
N GLU A 141 -1.40 22.18 12.13
CA GLU A 141 -2.17 22.29 13.36
C GLU A 141 -2.64 23.75 13.41
N ASP A 142 -3.82 24.00 12.85
CA ASP A 142 -4.52 25.28 13.01
C ASP A 142 -4.88 25.40 14.50
N GLU A 143 -3.97 25.98 15.29
CA GLU A 143 -4.20 26.35 16.70
C GLU A 143 -5.39 27.32 16.87
N GLU A 144 -5.91 27.88 15.78
CA GLU A 144 -7.06 28.80 15.78
C GLU A 144 -8.42 28.11 15.98
N ASP A 145 -8.53 26.79 15.79
CA ASP A 145 -9.85 26.15 15.82
C ASP A 145 -10.40 25.98 17.24
N VAL A 146 -9.59 25.73 18.27
CA VAL A 146 -10.11 25.42 19.61
C VAL A 146 -10.70 26.65 20.32
N THR A 147 -10.02 27.80 20.24
CA THR A 147 -10.47 29.04 20.90
C THR A 147 -11.71 29.63 20.24
N THR A 148 -11.83 29.44 18.92
CA THR A 148 -13.01 29.80 18.12
C THR A 148 -14.17 28.83 18.39
N LEU A 149 -13.91 27.53 18.51
CA LEU A 149 -14.93 26.51 18.81
C LEU A 149 -15.62 26.73 20.16
N PHE A 150 -14.87 27.19 21.16
CA PHE A 150 -15.39 27.48 22.51
C PHE A 150 -15.80 28.95 22.72
N GLY A 151 -15.70 29.80 21.68
CA GLY A 151 -16.15 31.19 21.75
C GLY A 151 -15.42 32.05 22.80
N ILE A 152 -14.20 31.67 23.19
CA ILE A 152 -13.42 32.35 24.24
C ILE A 152 -12.42 33.37 23.69
N SER A 153 -12.37 33.57 22.37
CA SER A 153 -11.51 34.57 21.71
C SER A 153 -11.71 35.98 22.26
N ASP A 154 -12.96 36.39 22.50
CA ASP A 154 -13.28 37.73 23.02
C ASP A 154 -12.93 37.90 24.52
N ALA A 155 -12.86 36.80 25.28
CA ALA A 155 -12.50 36.86 26.70
C ALA A 155 -10.98 37.10 26.89
N LEU A 156 -10.15 36.54 26.01
CA LEU A 156 -8.70 36.71 26.04
C LEU A 156 -8.25 38.12 25.61
N SER A 157 -8.95 38.73 24.65
CA SER A 157 -8.65 40.10 24.20
C SER A 157 -8.97 41.14 25.29
N LEU A 158 -10.01 40.92 26.10
CA LEU A 158 -10.39 41.79 27.20
C LEU A 158 -9.36 41.76 28.35
N ILE A 159 -8.85 40.57 28.71
CA ILE A 159 -7.84 40.41 29.76
C ILE A 159 -6.52 41.08 29.36
N ALA A 160 -6.13 40.97 28.08
CA ALA A 160 -4.92 41.61 27.58
C ALA A 160 -4.99 43.15 27.62
N ALA A 161 -6.17 43.74 27.35
CA ALA A 161 -6.37 45.18 27.44
C ALA A 161 -6.32 45.69 28.90
N GLU A 162 -6.85 44.92 29.84
CA GLU A 162 -6.88 45.30 31.27
C GLU A 162 -5.46 45.25 31.89
N ALA A 163 -4.65 44.25 31.54
CA ALA A 163 -3.25 44.14 31.97
C ALA A 163 -2.34 45.25 31.39
N ALA A 164 -2.62 45.72 30.17
CA ALA A 164 -1.87 46.82 29.55
C ALA A 164 -2.17 48.18 30.20
N THR A 165 -3.37 48.34 30.77
CA THR A 165 -3.76 49.60 31.42
C THR A 165 -3.16 49.72 32.82
N ASP A 166 -3.04 48.61 33.55
CA ASP A 166 -2.47 48.56 34.92
C ASP A 166 -0.94 48.75 34.98
N MET A 167 -0.24 48.58 33.85
CA MET A 167 1.20 48.85 33.71
C MET A 167 1.53 50.32 33.38
N SER A 168 0.51 51.18 33.23
CA SER A 168 0.71 52.61 32.92
C SER A 168 0.60 53.54 34.15
N HIS A 169 0.36 52.96 35.33
CA HIS A 169 0.24 53.66 36.61
C HIS A 169 1.25 53.20 37.70
N LEU A 170 2.35 52.56 37.30
CA LEU A 170 3.57 52.37 38.11
C LEU A 170 4.79 52.93 37.37
#